data_AF-A0A4Q8XRS5-F1
#
_entry.id   AF-A0A4Q8XRS5-F1
#
_cell.length_a   1.000
_cell.length_b   1.000
_cell.length_c   1.000
_cell.angle_alpha   90.00
_cell.angle_beta   90.00
_cell.angle_gamma   90.00
#
_symmetry.space_group_name_H-M   'P 1'
#
loop_
_entity.id
_entity.type
_entity.pdbx_description
1 polymer ?
#
loop_
_entity_poly.entity_id
_entity_poly.type
_entity_poly.pdbx_seq_one_letter_code
_entity_poly.pdbx_strand_id
1 'polypeptide(L)'
;MTVITGQNGSNKSTLLRDLVSALVNPKSSSRVLFVDPSIAAPHDVPVICLSGSAADRFPVKENGGRHTDFDVPNYHYIGQRVGTNLLSKKRPLESAISFAFDPTVRERFEWDFYEKAFGFAGLNPLMSLEFVFRTKFRDAMPSVSIRQYVEQSLRTKSSNKDRSRLSPATAGYLLETFSEDDFHSLEKILLEYRHRPFPVKFGIDYVWRTPELSALRLGMISNIVSLTNATVFRKGGAAYSAYELSSGEYHMLTTILALGSGLVKSHPEDDGCSDAYA
;
A
#
# COMPACT_ATOMS: atom_id res chain seq x y z
N MET A 1 4.67 -0.14 -22.85
CA MET A 1 3.97 -1.28 -22.22
C MET A 1 4.62 -2.57 -22.68
N THR A 2 5.06 -3.42 -21.75
CA THR A 2 5.67 -4.73 -22.06
C THR A 2 4.72 -5.84 -21.65
N VAL A 3 4.40 -6.75 -22.58
CA VAL A 3 3.50 -7.89 -22.32
C VAL A 3 4.31 -9.19 -22.36
N ILE A 4 4.26 -9.95 -21.28
CA ILE A 4 4.92 -11.27 -21.18
C ILE A 4 3.85 -12.35 -21.28
N THR A 5 3.95 -13.19 -22.31
CA THR A 5 3.03 -14.32 -22.57
C THR A 5 3.81 -15.62 -22.80
N GLY A 6 3.12 -16.77 -22.73
CA GLY A 6 3.73 -18.09 -22.91
C GLY A 6 2.91 -19.21 -22.27
N GLN A 7 3.28 -20.47 -22.56
CA GLN A 7 2.58 -21.65 -22.03
C GLN A 7 2.72 -21.81 -20.51
N ASN A 8 1.83 -22.59 -19.89
CA ASN A 8 1.96 -22.94 -18.48
C ASN A 8 3.30 -23.67 -18.23
N GLY A 9 3.97 -23.34 -17.13
CA GLY A 9 5.32 -23.86 -16.82
C GLY A 9 6.48 -23.14 -17.49
N SER A 10 6.26 -22.16 -18.37
CA SER A 10 7.32 -21.41 -19.07
C SER A 10 8.09 -20.39 -18.21
N ASN A 11 8.10 -20.54 -16.88
CA ASN A 11 8.80 -19.68 -15.92
C ASN A 11 8.44 -18.18 -15.91
N LYS A 12 7.31 -17.76 -16.50
CA LYS A 12 6.87 -16.34 -16.53
C LYS A 12 6.85 -15.67 -15.16
N SER A 13 6.30 -16.35 -14.14
CA SER A 13 6.25 -15.80 -12.77
C SER A 13 7.64 -15.65 -12.16
N THR A 14 8.59 -16.53 -12.54
CA THR A 14 9.99 -16.43 -12.11
C THR A 14 10.68 -15.24 -12.80
N LEU A 15 10.44 -15.05 -14.10
CA LEU A 15 10.95 -13.89 -14.85
C LEU A 15 10.43 -12.57 -14.25
N LEU A 16 9.13 -12.48 -13.97
CA LEU A 16 8.53 -11.30 -13.32
C LEU A 16 9.14 -11.03 -11.94
N ARG A 17 9.34 -12.07 -11.13
CA ARG A 17 10.02 -11.94 -9.83
C ARG A 17 11.44 -11.42 -9.99
N ASP A 18 12.20 -11.95 -10.94
CA ASP A 18 13.61 -11.59 -11.15
C ASP A 18 13.72 -10.14 -11.65
N LEU A 19 12.79 -9.70 -12.51
CA LEU A 19 12.65 -8.30 -12.94
C LEU A 19 12.36 -7.37 -11.76
N VAL A 20 11.35 -7.69 -10.96
CA VAL A 20 11.01 -6.89 -9.76
C VAL A 20 12.19 -6.85 -8.79
N SER A 21 12.89 -7.96 -8.60
CA SER A 21 14.06 -8.01 -7.73
C SER A 21 15.18 -7.11 -8.23
N ALA A 22 15.38 -7.05 -9.55
CA ALA A 22 16.36 -6.18 -10.16
C ALA A 22 16.01 -4.69 -10.04
N LEU A 23 14.71 -4.34 -10.09
CA LEU A 23 14.24 -2.95 -9.91
C LEU A 23 14.31 -2.49 -8.45
N VAL A 24 13.98 -3.37 -7.50
CA VAL A 24 13.89 -3.04 -6.08
C VAL A 24 15.25 -3.13 -5.39
N ASN A 25 16.05 -4.15 -5.72
CA ASN A 25 17.37 -4.38 -5.14
C ASN A 25 18.38 -4.80 -6.22
N PRO A 26 18.89 -3.84 -7.01
CA PRO A 26 19.72 -4.11 -8.19
C PRO A 26 21.01 -4.85 -7.85
N LYS A 27 21.60 -4.55 -6.68
CA LYS A 27 22.83 -5.17 -6.18
C LYS A 27 22.67 -6.66 -5.88
N SER A 28 21.45 -7.13 -5.69
CA SER A 28 21.13 -8.53 -5.38
C SER A 28 20.74 -9.37 -6.61
N SER A 29 20.47 -8.75 -7.77
CA SER A 29 19.94 -9.43 -8.95
C SER A 29 21.00 -9.64 -10.02
N SER A 30 21.58 -10.84 -10.07
CA SER A 30 22.56 -11.23 -11.09
C SER A 30 21.95 -11.72 -12.41
N ARG A 31 20.61 -11.82 -12.48
CA ARG A 31 19.88 -12.46 -13.59
C ARG A 31 19.26 -11.49 -14.59
N VAL A 32 19.28 -10.20 -14.31
CA VAL A 32 18.69 -9.16 -15.16
C VAL A 32 19.77 -8.15 -15.50
N LEU A 33 19.96 -7.91 -16.79
CA LEU A 33 20.83 -6.86 -17.30
C LEU A 33 19.95 -5.73 -17.80
N PHE A 34 20.07 -4.56 -17.18
CA PHE A 34 19.45 -3.35 -17.70
C PHE A 34 20.34 -2.78 -18.81
N VAL A 35 19.75 -2.53 -19.98
CA VAL A 35 20.46 -1.93 -21.12
C VAL A 35 20.90 -0.50 -20.78
N ASP A 36 20.09 0.22 -20.00
CA ASP A 36 20.43 1.50 -19.41
C ASP A 36 20.56 1.34 -17.87
N PRO A 37 21.78 1.51 -17.31
CA PRO A 37 22.00 1.47 -15.87
C PRO A 37 21.20 2.53 -15.08
N SER A 38 20.75 3.61 -15.71
CA SER A 38 19.93 4.64 -15.05
C SER A 38 18.55 4.11 -14.64
N ILE A 39 18.00 3.15 -15.41
CA ILE A 39 16.72 2.47 -15.13
C ILE A 39 16.85 1.52 -13.94
N ALA A 40 18.05 1.01 -13.71
CA ALA A 40 18.31 0.06 -12.64
C ALA A 40 18.26 0.70 -11.25
N ALA A 41 18.14 2.03 -11.10
CA ALA A 41 18.50 2.69 -9.85
C ALA A 41 17.67 3.90 -9.39
N PRO A 42 16.40 4.15 -9.77
CA PRO A 42 15.62 5.11 -9.02
C PRO A 42 15.08 4.42 -7.76
N HIS A 43 15.81 4.56 -6.65
CA HIS A 43 15.28 4.29 -5.31
C HIS A 43 13.96 5.07 -5.05
N ASP A 44 13.70 6.10 -5.86
CA ASP A 44 12.59 7.03 -5.73
C ASP A 44 11.36 6.67 -6.58
N VAL A 45 11.46 5.67 -7.48
CA VAL A 45 10.32 5.24 -8.31
C VAL A 45 9.61 4.06 -7.64
N PRO A 46 8.29 4.15 -7.36
CA PRO A 46 7.56 3.05 -6.76
C PRO A 46 7.41 1.88 -7.73
N VAL A 47 7.75 0.68 -7.26
CA VAL A 47 7.53 -0.60 -7.92
C VAL A 47 6.27 -1.25 -7.35
N ILE A 48 5.18 -1.19 -8.11
CA ILE A 48 3.88 -1.75 -7.72
C ILE A 48 3.67 -3.11 -8.38
N CYS A 49 3.54 -4.15 -7.57
CA CYS A 49 3.23 -5.51 -7.99
C CYS A 49 1.78 -5.86 -7.66
N LEU A 50 0.94 -5.94 -8.69
CA LEU A 50 -0.47 -6.30 -8.58
C LEU A 50 -0.67 -7.77 -8.92
N SER A 51 -1.37 -8.51 -8.06
CA SER A 51 -1.69 -9.91 -8.31
C SER A 51 -3.11 -10.26 -7.86
N GLY A 52 -3.88 -10.80 -8.81
CA GLY A 52 -5.14 -11.49 -8.53
C GLY A 52 -4.97 -12.97 -8.18
N SER A 53 -3.74 -13.50 -8.21
CA SER A 53 -3.47 -14.93 -8.04
C SER A 53 -2.74 -15.21 -6.74
N ALA A 54 -3.23 -16.20 -5.98
CA ALA A 54 -2.53 -16.73 -4.82
C ALA A 54 -1.21 -17.45 -5.20
N ALA A 55 -1.04 -17.82 -6.48
CA ALA A 55 0.12 -18.54 -7.00
C ALA A 55 1.18 -17.62 -7.65
N ASP A 56 1.09 -16.30 -7.45
CA ASP A 56 2.17 -15.41 -7.89
C ASP A 56 3.50 -15.75 -7.22
N ARG A 57 4.59 -15.20 -7.75
CA ARG A 57 5.95 -15.37 -7.20
C ARG A 57 6.59 -14.04 -6.83
N PHE A 58 5.79 -12.99 -6.63
CA PHE A 58 6.34 -11.68 -6.29
C PHE A 58 7.08 -11.76 -4.94
N PRO A 59 8.17 -10.98 -4.78
CA PRO A 59 8.91 -10.93 -3.53
C PRO A 59 8.03 -10.53 -2.33
N VAL A 60 8.34 -11.06 -1.16
CA VAL A 60 7.58 -10.80 0.07
C VAL A 60 8.40 -9.92 1.01
N LYS A 61 7.75 -8.93 1.64
CA LYS A 61 8.41 -8.03 2.61
C LYS A 61 8.84 -8.75 3.90
N GLU A 62 8.05 -9.75 4.30
CA GLU A 62 8.32 -10.54 5.50
C GLU A 62 8.32 -12.03 5.19
N ASN A 63 9.24 -12.77 5.79
CA ASN A 63 9.29 -14.23 5.75
C ASN A 63 9.53 -14.79 7.15
N GLY A 64 8.60 -15.58 7.69
CA GLY A 64 8.71 -16.15 9.03
C GLY A 64 8.85 -15.11 10.15
N GLY A 65 8.25 -13.93 9.98
CA GLY A 65 8.35 -12.81 10.94
C GLY A 65 9.69 -12.07 10.92
N ARG A 66 10.49 -12.26 9.86
CA ARG A 66 11.69 -11.47 9.59
C ARG A 66 11.49 -10.62 8.35
N HIS A 67 11.97 -9.38 8.41
CA HIS A 67 12.06 -8.50 7.24
C HIS A 67 13.03 -9.09 6.22
N THR A 68 12.66 -8.97 4.94
CA THR A 68 13.50 -9.33 3.81
C THR A 68 14.11 -8.08 3.21
N ASP A 69 15.00 -8.25 2.22
CA ASP A 69 15.54 -7.14 1.43
C ASP A 69 14.48 -6.39 0.59
N PHE A 70 13.24 -6.90 0.58
CA PHE A 70 12.09 -6.29 -0.08
C PHE A 70 11.21 -5.49 0.89
N ASP A 71 11.51 -5.47 2.19
CA ASP A 71 10.88 -4.54 3.13
C ASP A 71 11.49 -3.14 2.98
N VAL A 72 11.28 -2.57 1.79
CA VAL A 72 11.73 -1.24 1.42
C VAL A 72 10.53 -0.37 1.04
N PRO A 73 10.68 0.97 1.14
CA PRO A 73 9.57 1.89 0.92
C PRO A 73 9.03 1.89 -0.51
N ASN A 74 9.92 1.82 -1.49
CA ASN A 74 9.58 1.89 -2.91
C ASN A 74 8.98 0.60 -3.49
N TYR A 75 8.94 -0.50 -2.73
CA TYR A 75 8.32 -1.74 -3.17
C TYR A 75 6.93 -1.92 -2.57
N HIS A 76 5.93 -2.20 -3.40
CA HIS A 76 4.56 -2.39 -2.95
C HIS A 76 3.91 -3.60 -3.60
N TYR A 77 3.55 -4.57 -2.78
CA TYR A 77 2.82 -5.76 -3.21
C TYR A 77 1.34 -5.64 -2.84
N ILE A 78 0.48 -5.77 -3.85
CA ILE A 78 -0.98 -5.76 -3.74
C ILE A 78 -1.47 -7.09 -4.29
N GLY A 79 -1.50 -8.07 -3.40
CA GLY A 79 -2.04 -9.39 -3.66
C GLY A 79 -2.38 -10.08 -2.35
N GLN A 80 -2.95 -11.28 -2.45
CA GLN A 80 -3.50 -11.98 -1.29
C GLN A 80 -2.42 -12.59 -0.38
N ARG A 81 -1.16 -12.70 -0.81
CA ARG A 81 -0.13 -13.37 -0.03
C ARG A 81 0.37 -12.51 1.13
N VAL A 82 0.45 -13.12 2.31
CA VAL A 82 1.09 -12.57 3.51
C VAL A 82 2.28 -13.48 3.84
N GLY A 83 3.45 -13.11 3.35
CA GLY A 83 4.62 -13.98 3.39
C GLY A 83 4.51 -15.16 2.42
N THR A 84 5.08 -16.31 2.80
CA THR A 84 5.25 -17.45 1.90
C THR A 84 3.97 -18.28 1.74
N ASN A 85 3.26 -18.58 2.83
CA ASN A 85 2.21 -19.60 2.84
C ASN A 85 0.84 -19.11 3.36
N LEU A 86 0.72 -17.85 3.77
CA LEU A 86 -0.55 -17.32 4.30
C LEU A 86 -1.25 -16.48 3.24
N LEU A 87 -2.57 -16.64 3.13
CA LEU A 87 -3.43 -15.82 2.29
C LEU A 87 -4.31 -14.92 3.16
N SER A 88 -4.51 -13.69 2.73
CA SER A 88 -5.36 -12.71 3.36
C SER A 88 -6.12 -11.94 2.30
N LYS A 89 -7.46 -11.96 2.37
CA LYS A 89 -8.27 -11.03 1.60
C LYS A 89 -8.02 -9.59 2.08
N LYS A 90 -7.88 -9.36 3.38
CA LYS A 90 -7.71 -8.02 3.97
C LYS A 90 -6.44 -7.29 3.53
N ARG A 91 -5.32 -7.98 3.41
CA ARG A 91 -4.01 -7.35 3.12
C ARG A 91 -3.97 -6.52 1.82
N PRO A 92 -4.41 -7.00 0.65
CA PRO A 92 -4.38 -6.20 -0.57
C PRO A 92 -5.24 -4.93 -0.46
N LEU A 93 -6.36 -4.98 0.26
CA LEU A 93 -7.19 -3.80 0.50
C LEU A 93 -6.53 -2.80 1.46
N GLU A 94 -5.91 -3.27 2.54
CA GLU A 94 -5.09 -2.40 3.41
C GLU A 94 -3.96 -1.72 2.63
N SER A 95 -3.21 -2.47 1.82
CA SER A 95 -2.16 -1.90 0.97
C SER A 95 -2.72 -0.85 0.02
N ALA A 96 -3.82 -1.15 -0.69
CA ALA A 96 -4.44 -0.22 -1.63
C ALA A 96 -4.98 1.05 -0.94
N ILE A 97 -5.58 0.93 0.24
CA ILE A 97 -6.07 2.06 1.03
C ILE A 97 -4.92 2.94 1.52
N SER A 98 -3.79 2.35 1.92
CA SER A 98 -2.63 3.15 2.35
C SER A 98 -2.09 4.06 1.25
N PHE A 99 -2.16 3.62 -0.01
CA PHE A 99 -1.87 4.49 -1.16
C PHE A 99 -2.94 5.55 -1.35
N ALA A 100 -4.20 5.14 -1.26
CA ALA A 100 -5.30 6.07 -1.42
C ALA A 100 -5.26 7.19 -0.37
N PHE A 101 -4.80 6.93 0.85
CA PHE A 101 -4.68 7.94 1.92
C PHE A 101 -3.47 8.87 1.78
N ASP A 102 -2.68 8.74 0.70
CA ASP A 102 -1.59 9.67 0.42
C ASP A 102 -2.16 11.06 0.06
N PRO A 103 -1.82 12.14 0.80
CA PRO A 103 -2.32 13.47 0.51
C PRO A 103 -1.98 13.97 -0.90
N THR A 104 -0.89 13.48 -1.49
CA THR A 104 -0.41 13.91 -2.82
C THR A 104 -1.27 13.40 -3.98
N VAL A 105 -2.06 12.35 -3.77
CA VAL A 105 -2.90 11.73 -4.80
C VAL A 105 -4.39 11.96 -4.57
N ARG A 106 -4.71 12.77 -3.56
CA ARG A 106 -6.06 13.19 -3.18
C ARG A 106 -6.90 13.66 -4.37
N GLU A 107 -6.37 14.59 -5.17
CA GLU A 107 -7.09 15.19 -6.31
C GLU A 107 -7.51 14.14 -7.35
N ARG A 108 -6.86 12.97 -7.36
CA ARG A 108 -7.14 11.93 -8.34
C ARG A 108 -8.47 11.26 -8.13
N PHE A 109 -8.99 11.27 -6.90
CA PHE A 109 -10.32 10.74 -6.64
C PHE A 109 -11.41 11.57 -7.30
N GLU A 110 -11.14 12.85 -7.59
CA GLU A 110 -12.04 13.72 -8.36
C GLU A 110 -11.96 13.43 -9.87
N TRP A 111 -11.02 12.60 -10.33
CA TRP A 111 -10.94 12.22 -11.74
C TRP A 111 -12.09 11.30 -12.12
N ASP A 112 -12.63 11.52 -13.30
CA ASP A 112 -13.57 10.63 -14.01
C ASP A 112 -13.18 9.15 -13.96
N PHE A 113 -11.88 8.86 -13.86
CA PHE A 113 -11.37 7.50 -13.71
C PHE A 113 -12.05 6.75 -12.58
N TYR A 114 -12.15 7.33 -11.38
CA TYR A 114 -12.71 6.61 -10.22
C TYR A 114 -14.19 6.37 -10.38
N GLU A 115 -14.95 7.37 -10.83
CA GLU A 115 -16.39 7.21 -11.08
C GLU A 115 -16.65 6.13 -12.14
N LYS A 116 -15.93 6.18 -13.27
CA LYS A 116 -16.07 5.20 -14.36
C LYS A 116 -15.62 3.81 -13.94
N ALA A 117 -14.46 3.68 -13.28
CA ALA A 117 -13.90 2.40 -12.89
C ALA A 117 -14.72 1.70 -11.80
N PHE A 118 -15.17 2.42 -10.77
CA PHE A 118 -16.13 1.88 -9.80
C PHE A 118 -17.45 1.52 -10.49
N GLY A 119 -17.91 2.35 -11.43
CA GLY A 119 -19.09 2.08 -12.25
C GLY A 119 -19.00 0.76 -13.04
N PHE A 120 -17.86 0.44 -13.65
CA PHE A 120 -17.62 -0.84 -14.32
C PHE A 120 -17.67 -2.03 -13.36
N ALA A 121 -17.23 -1.85 -12.11
CA ALA A 121 -17.35 -2.87 -11.07
C ALA A 121 -18.78 -2.94 -10.45
N GLY A 122 -19.72 -2.12 -10.91
CA GLY A 122 -21.07 -2.02 -10.34
C GLY A 122 -21.11 -1.35 -8.96
N LEU A 123 -20.03 -0.66 -8.57
CA LEU A 123 -19.87 -0.03 -7.27
C LEU A 123 -20.05 1.50 -7.36
N ASN A 124 -20.40 2.11 -6.24
CA ASN A 124 -20.26 3.54 -6.03
C ASN A 124 -18.84 3.83 -5.54
N PRO A 125 -18.23 4.95 -5.93
CA PRO A 125 -16.89 5.36 -5.49
C PRO A 125 -16.93 5.94 -4.07
N LEU A 126 -17.46 5.13 -3.14
CA LEU A 126 -17.66 5.41 -1.73
C LEU A 126 -17.40 4.14 -0.93
N MET A 127 -16.66 4.28 0.16
CA MET A 127 -16.40 3.25 1.14
C MET A 127 -16.57 3.78 2.56
N SER A 128 -17.01 2.91 3.46
CA SER A 128 -16.93 3.11 4.91
C SER A 128 -15.94 2.11 5.47
N LEU A 129 -14.90 2.60 6.12
CA LEU A 129 -13.77 1.84 6.64
C LEU A 129 -13.79 1.93 8.16
N GLU A 130 -13.41 0.84 8.83
CA GLU A 130 -13.24 0.84 10.28
C GLU A 130 -11.84 0.36 10.60
N PHE A 131 -11.15 1.12 11.45
CA PHE A 131 -9.78 0.84 11.85
C PHE A 131 -9.70 0.56 13.35
N VAL A 132 -8.76 -0.29 13.74
CA VAL A 132 -8.42 -0.52 15.15
C VAL A 132 -6.92 -0.44 15.35
N PHE A 133 -6.53 -0.04 16.56
CA PHE A 133 -5.14 -0.11 16.99
C PHE A 133 -4.80 -1.54 17.40
N ARG A 134 -3.63 -2.02 16.97
CA ARG A 134 -3.14 -3.34 17.39
C ARG A 134 -2.87 -3.35 18.89
N THR A 135 -3.16 -4.48 19.52
CA THR A 135 -3.05 -4.69 20.99
C THR A 135 -1.72 -4.22 21.56
N LYS A 136 -0.60 -4.54 20.89
CA LYS A 136 0.75 -4.11 21.30
C LYS A 136 0.86 -2.60 21.51
N PHE A 137 0.23 -1.78 20.67
CA PHE A 137 0.29 -0.32 20.78
C PHE A 137 -0.82 0.22 21.66
N ARG A 138 -2.01 -0.40 21.59
CA ARG A 138 -3.13 -0.10 22.47
C ARG A 138 -2.75 -0.20 23.94
N ASP A 139 -1.96 -1.21 24.31
CA ASP A 139 -1.66 -1.49 25.71
C ASP A 139 -0.34 -0.82 26.17
N ALA A 140 0.58 -0.50 25.24
CA ALA A 140 1.89 0.10 25.56
C ALA A 140 1.87 1.64 25.74
N MET A 141 0.95 2.39 25.12
CA MET A 141 0.88 3.85 25.33
C MET A 141 0.21 4.19 26.67
N PRO A 142 0.72 5.18 27.45
CA PRO A 142 1.54 6.33 27.03
C PRO A 142 3.06 6.20 27.25
N SER A 143 3.60 5.01 27.51
CA SER A 143 5.01 4.87 27.94
C SER A 143 6.06 5.23 26.88
N VAL A 144 5.70 5.18 25.59
CA VAL A 144 6.56 5.53 24.44
C VAL A 144 5.67 6.18 23.38
N SER A 145 6.08 7.33 22.84
CA SER A 145 5.40 7.98 21.71
C SER A 145 5.54 7.16 20.43
N ILE A 146 4.61 7.32 19.48
CA ILE A 146 4.67 6.64 18.18
C ILE A 146 5.93 7.03 17.42
N ARG A 147 6.33 8.31 17.47
CA ARG A 147 7.57 8.76 16.84
C ARG A 147 8.79 8.07 17.44
N GLN A 148 8.90 8.04 18.78
CA GLN A 148 10.00 7.35 19.45
C GLN A 148 10.03 5.85 19.10
N TYR A 149 8.89 5.21 18.94
CA TYR A 149 8.83 3.81 18.48
C TYR A 149 9.44 3.64 17.07
N VAL A 150 9.16 4.56 16.15
CA VAL A 150 9.77 4.57 14.81
C VAL A 150 11.28 4.84 14.90
N GLU A 151 11.70 5.86 15.64
CA GLU A 151 13.12 6.21 15.81
C GLU A 151 13.96 5.08 16.44
N GLN A 152 13.40 4.35 17.41
CA GLN A 152 14.07 3.20 18.02
C GLN A 152 14.33 2.08 17.00
N SER A 153 13.48 1.96 15.97
CA SER A 153 13.63 0.96 14.91
C SER A 153 14.85 1.25 14.01
N LEU A 154 15.32 2.51 13.93
CA LEU A 154 16.57 2.87 13.25
C LEU A 154 17.82 2.42 14.02
N ARG A 155 17.76 2.48 15.36
CA ARG A 155 18.93 2.25 16.23
C ARG A 155 19.17 0.78 16.52
N THR A 156 18.16 -0.06 16.32
CA THR A 156 18.27 -1.48 16.67
C THR A 156 19.00 -2.24 15.57
N LYS A 157 20.17 -2.83 15.87
CA LYS A 157 20.74 -3.88 15.01
C LYS A 157 19.78 -5.08 15.05
N SER A 158 19.26 -5.48 13.88
CA SER A 158 18.35 -6.61 13.70
C SER A 158 18.73 -7.80 14.58
N SER A 159 18.04 -7.92 15.72
CA SER A 159 18.23 -9.00 16.67
C SER A 159 17.12 -10.02 16.44
N ASN A 160 17.45 -11.30 16.55
CA ASN A 160 16.49 -12.40 16.38
C ASN A 160 15.26 -12.32 17.32
N LYS A 161 15.32 -11.50 18.38
CA LYS A 161 14.20 -11.27 19.31
C LYS A 161 13.22 -10.18 18.86
N ASP A 162 13.57 -9.35 17.87
CA ASP A 162 12.77 -8.19 17.43
C ASP A 162 11.88 -8.48 16.21
N ARG A 163 11.16 -9.61 16.24
CA ARG A 163 10.17 -10.02 15.21
C ARG A 163 8.97 -9.06 15.04
N SER A 164 8.98 -7.90 15.70
CA SER A 164 7.82 -6.99 15.77
C SER A 164 8.20 -5.50 15.69
N ARG A 165 9.43 -5.18 15.26
CA ARG A 165 9.86 -3.80 14.99
C ARG A 165 9.82 -3.55 13.49
N LEU A 166 9.73 -2.28 13.09
CA LEU A 166 9.85 -1.88 11.69
C LEU A 166 11.27 -2.16 11.18
N SER A 167 11.45 -2.41 9.88
CA SER A 167 12.79 -2.39 9.31
C SER A 167 13.37 -0.98 9.39
N PRO A 168 14.71 -0.83 9.44
CA PRO A 168 15.35 0.48 9.38
C PRO A 168 14.97 1.28 8.12
N ALA A 169 14.79 0.61 6.98
CA ALA A 169 14.39 1.26 5.72
C ALA A 169 12.98 1.85 5.82
N THR A 170 12.01 1.07 6.31
CA THR A 170 10.64 1.57 6.54
C THR A 170 10.61 2.66 7.60
N ALA A 171 11.38 2.53 8.68
CA ALA A 171 11.46 3.56 9.73
C ALA A 171 12.02 4.88 9.21
N GLY A 172 13.09 4.84 8.40
CA GLY A 172 13.67 6.03 7.77
C GLY A 172 12.64 6.73 6.88
N TYR A 173 11.98 5.98 6.01
CA TYR A 173 10.92 6.49 5.15
C TYR A 173 9.79 7.17 5.92
N LEU A 174 9.32 6.56 7.01
CA LEU A 174 8.25 7.12 7.82
C LEU A 174 8.65 8.48 8.43
N LEU A 175 9.90 8.62 8.87
CA LEU A 175 10.40 9.87 9.45
C LEU A 175 10.67 10.96 8.40
N GLU A 176 10.96 10.58 7.15
CA GLU A 176 11.14 11.50 6.03
C GLU A 176 9.81 11.95 5.42
N THR A 177 8.82 11.06 5.39
CA THR A 177 7.54 11.28 4.69
C THR A 177 6.49 11.98 5.55
N PHE A 178 6.46 11.71 6.85
CA PHE A 178 5.40 12.19 7.73
C PHE A 178 5.91 13.31 8.65
N SER A 179 5.07 14.32 8.83
CA SER A 179 5.32 15.46 9.71
C SER A 179 5.06 15.12 11.18
N GLU A 180 5.54 15.97 12.10
CA GLU A 180 5.21 15.85 13.53
C GLU A 180 3.71 15.88 13.80
N ASP A 181 2.97 16.68 13.04
CA ASP A 181 1.53 16.80 13.19
C ASP A 181 0.82 15.49 12.82
N ASP A 182 1.36 14.70 11.88
CA ASP A 182 0.84 13.37 11.53
C ASP A 182 1.03 12.39 12.70
N PHE A 183 2.22 12.41 13.33
CA PHE A 183 2.50 11.59 14.51
C PHE A 183 1.57 11.96 15.67
N HIS A 184 1.48 13.24 16.03
CA HIS A 184 0.59 13.71 17.09
C HIS A 184 -0.88 13.43 16.79
N SER A 185 -1.31 13.58 15.54
CA SER A 185 -2.68 13.27 15.12
C SER A 185 -2.98 11.78 15.31
N LEU A 186 -2.05 10.88 14.95
CA LEU A 186 -2.23 9.45 15.16
C LEU A 186 -2.32 9.09 16.66
N GLU A 187 -1.51 9.73 17.50
CA GLU A 187 -1.56 9.55 18.95
C GLU A 187 -2.88 10.03 19.54
N LYS A 188 -3.40 11.17 19.07
CA LYS A 188 -4.72 11.69 19.47
C LYS A 188 -5.83 10.70 19.09
N ILE A 189 -5.81 10.19 17.86
CA ILE A 189 -6.77 9.16 17.41
C ILE A 189 -6.66 7.91 18.28
N LEU A 190 -5.45 7.47 18.63
CA LEU A 190 -5.26 6.32 19.52
C LEU A 190 -5.88 6.55 20.89
N LEU A 191 -5.66 7.71 21.50
CA LEU A 191 -6.22 8.02 22.81
C LEU A 191 -7.75 8.03 22.77
N GLU A 192 -8.34 8.61 21.73
CA GLU A 192 -9.79 8.73 21.58
C GLU A 192 -10.47 7.41 21.19
N TYR A 193 -9.80 6.55 20.44
CA TYR A 193 -10.34 5.30 19.89
C TYR A 193 -9.63 4.04 20.42
N ARG A 194 -8.97 4.13 21.57
CA ARG A 194 -8.12 3.07 22.14
C ARG A 194 -8.78 1.68 22.15
N HIS A 195 -10.04 1.61 22.55
CA HIS A 195 -10.78 0.34 22.72
C HIS A 195 -11.96 0.20 21.76
N ARG A 196 -12.06 1.04 20.73
CA ARG A 196 -13.20 1.06 19.80
C ARG A 196 -12.75 1.28 18.36
N PRO A 197 -13.51 0.83 17.36
CA PRO A 197 -13.19 1.13 15.98
C PRO A 197 -13.23 2.63 15.69
N PHE A 198 -12.28 3.10 14.88
CA PHE A 198 -12.26 4.44 14.29
C PHE A 198 -12.91 4.37 12.90
N PRO A 199 -14.13 4.93 12.73
CA PRO A 199 -14.81 4.92 11.43
C PRO A 199 -14.28 6.04 10.52
N VAL A 200 -14.05 5.70 9.27
CA VAL A 200 -13.61 6.63 8.22
C VAL A 200 -14.48 6.43 7.00
N LYS A 201 -15.03 7.52 6.47
CA LYS A 201 -15.68 7.52 5.16
C LYS A 201 -14.73 8.07 4.11
N PHE A 202 -14.77 7.45 2.94
CA PHE A 202 -13.76 7.62 1.91
C PHE A 202 -14.43 7.53 0.53
N GLY A 203 -14.26 8.53 -0.34
CA GLY A 203 -14.89 8.54 -1.67
C GLY A 203 -14.92 9.93 -2.32
N ILE A 204 -15.53 10.03 -3.51
CA ILE A 204 -15.59 11.27 -4.33
C ILE A 204 -16.23 12.44 -3.56
N ASP A 205 -17.29 12.18 -2.80
CA ASP A 205 -18.03 13.22 -2.08
C ASP A 205 -17.54 13.44 -0.63
N TYR A 206 -16.53 12.69 -0.19
CA TYR A 206 -16.03 12.79 1.18
C TYR A 206 -14.80 13.66 1.24
N VAL A 207 -14.89 14.69 2.07
CA VAL A 207 -13.86 15.71 2.21
C VAL A 207 -12.60 15.07 2.81
N TRP A 208 -11.61 14.86 1.95
CA TRP A 208 -10.22 14.48 2.19
C TRP A 208 -9.41 15.43 3.12
N ARG A 209 -10.05 16.32 3.90
CA ARG A 209 -9.39 17.43 4.63
C ARG A 209 -9.07 17.12 6.08
N THR A 210 -8.77 15.88 6.39
CA THR A 210 -8.49 15.47 7.75
C THR A 210 -7.01 15.06 7.84
N PRO A 211 -6.15 15.80 8.59
CA PRO A 211 -4.84 15.30 9.06
C PRO A 211 -4.88 13.84 9.52
N GLU A 212 -6.06 13.39 9.96
CA GLU A 212 -6.40 12.04 10.32
C GLU A 212 -6.13 11.00 9.21
N LEU A 213 -6.26 11.31 7.91
CA LEU A 213 -5.96 10.33 6.85
C LEU A 213 -4.46 10.08 6.69
N SER A 214 -3.64 11.13 6.75
CA SER A 214 -2.18 11.02 6.71
C SER A 214 -1.67 10.30 7.97
N ALA A 215 -2.21 10.65 9.14
CA ALA A 215 -1.97 9.93 10.39
C ALA A 215 -2.37 8.45 10.32
N LEU A 216 -3.51 8.12 9.72
CA LEU A 216 -3.92 6.73 9.51
C LEU A 216 -3.00 6.00 8.53
N ARG A 217 -2.57 6.66 7.45
CA ARG A 217 -1.58 6.10 6.50
C ARG A 217 -0.28 5.75 7.22
N LEU A 218 0.24 6.67 8.04
CA LEU A 218 1.36 6.43 8.95
C LEU A 218 1.10 5.19 9.82
N GLY A 219 -0.07 5.13 10.47
CA GLY A 219 -0.49 4.01 11.32
C GLY A 219 -0.55 2.67 10.59
N MET A 220 -0.99 2.66 9.33
CA MET A 220 -1.08 1.46 8.50
C MET A 220 0.30 0.97 8.06
N ILE A 221 1.16 1.87 7.56
CA ILE A 221 2.51 1.53 7.09
C ILE A 221 3.39 1.07 8.26
N SER A 222 3.28 1.74 9.41
CA SER A 222 3.95 1.36 10.67
C SER A 222 3.37 0.11 11.35
N ASN A 223 2.32 -0.48 10.77
CA ASN A 223 1.62 -1.64 11.32
C ASN A 223 1.04 -1.41 12.74
N ILE A 224 0.75 -0.16 13.09
CA ILE A 224 0.13 0.25 14.37
C ILE A 224 -1.39 0.11 14.29
N VAL A 225 -1.94 0.48 13.13
CA VAL A 225 -3.37 0.47 12.82
C VAL A 225 -3.66 -0.66 11.84
N SER A 226 -4.84 -1.24 11.93
CA SER A 226 -5.32 -2.27 11.01
C SER A 226 -6.79 -2.10 10.68
N LEU A 227 -7.16 -2.39 9.43
CA LEU A 227 -8.53 -2.29 8.92
C LEU A 227 -9.38 -3.46 9.43
N THR A 228 -10.36 -3.26 10.29
CA THR A 228 -11.24 -4.34 10.73
C THR A 228 -12.38 -4.61 9.79
N ASN A 229 -12.94 -3.55 9.20
CA ASN A 229 -14.10 -3.66 8.34
C ASN A 229 -13.98 -2.69 7.16
N ALA A 230 -14.52 -3.08 6.02
CA ALA A 230 -14.63 -2.25 4.85
C ALA A 230 -15.99 -2.51 4.22
N THR A 231 -16.77 -1.46 4.06
CA THR A 231 -18.11 -1.49 3.48
C THR A 231 -18.09 -0.71 2.17
N VAL A 232 -18.68 -1.30 1.13
CA VAL A 232 -18.86 -0.68 -0.19
C VAL A 232 -20.35 -0.59 -0.51
N PHE A 233 -20.69 0.20 -1.53
CA PHE A 233 -22.07 0.46 -1.94
C PHE A 233 -22.20 0.16 -3.44
N ARG A 234 -23.32 -0.43 -3.89
CA ARG A 234 -23.59 -0.60 -5.34
C ARG A 234 -24.51 0.53 -5.77
N LYS A 235 -24.53 0.80 -7.07
CA LYS A 235 -25.46 1.77 -7.66
C LYS A 235 -26.90 1.40 -7.32
N GLY A 236 -27.61 2.31 -6.63
CA GLY A 236 -28.99 2.12 -6.19
C GLY A 236 -29.23 1.02 -5.14
N GLY A 237 -28.17 0.48 -4.52
CA GLY A 237 -28.23 -0.68 -3.62
C GLY A 237 -27.87 -0.38 -2.16
N ALA A 238 -27.94 -1.42 -1.33
CA ALA A 238 -27.59 -1.37 0.09
C ALA A 238 -26.07 -1.30 0.33
N ALA A 239 -25.67 -1.20 1.59
CA ALA A 239 -24.28 -1.34 2.00
C ALA A 239 -23.91 -2.83 2.14
N TYR A 240 -22.69 -3.22 1.75
CA TYR A 240 -22.20 -4.60 1.91
C TYR A 240 -20.72 -4.62 2.27
N SER A 241 -20.29 -5.69 2.92
CA SER A 241 -18.88 -5.89 3.22
C SER A 241 -18.08 -6.07 1.93
N ALA A 242 -16.96 -5.36 1.79
CA ALA A 242 -16.02 -5.55 0.70
C ALA A 242 -15.50 -6.99 0.63
N TYR A 243 -15.50 -7.71 1.76
CA TYR A 243 -15.02 -9.10 1.83
C TYR A 243 -16.03 -10.13 1.30
N GLU A 244 -17.28 -9.72 1.10
CA GLU A 244 -18.37 -10.52 0.52
C GLU A 244 -18.49 -10.36 -1.00
N LEU A 245 -17.72 -9.43 -1.59
CA LEU A 245 -17.61 -9.30 -3.05
C LEU A 245 -17.10 -10.61 -3.66
N SER A 246 -17.54 -10.89 -4.90
CA SER A 246 -16.94 -11.96 -5.70
C SER A 246 -15.43 -11.72 -5.87
N SER A 247 -14.66 -12.77 -6.14
CA SER A 247 -13.21 -12.63 -6.34
C SER A 247 -12.89 -11.60 -7.44
N GLY A 248 -13.65 -11.58 -8.52
CA GLY A 248 -13.53 -10.61 -9.60
C GLY A 248 -13.80 -9.17 -9.14
N GLU A 249 -14.95 -8.90 -8.51
CA GLU A 249 -15.30 -7.59 -7.96
C GLU A 249 -14.25 -7.11 -6.94
N TYR A 250 -13.80 -8.00 -6.06
CA TYR A 250 -12.78 -7.70 -5.06
C TYR A 250 -11.45 -7.30 -5.69
N HIS A 251 -11.00 -8.05 -6.70
CA HIS A 251 -9.76 -7.77 -7.40
C HIS A 251 -9.85 -6.47 -8.19
N MET A 252 -10.98 -6.20 -8.84
CA MET A 252 -11.22 -4.90 -9.49
C MET A 252 -11.13 -3.77 -8.46
N LEU A 253 -11.85 -3.85 -7.34
CA LEU A 253 -11.81 -2.84 -6.28
C LEU A 253 -10.39 -2.55 -5.80
N THR A 254 -9.62 -3.58 -5.41
CA THR A 254 -8.25 -3.38 -4.92
C THR A 254 -7.32 -2.83 -6.00
N THR A 255 -7.53 -3.20 -7.27
CA THR A 255 -6.74 -2.74 -8.41
C THR A 255 -7.04 -1.28 -8.73
N ILE A 256 -8.31 -0.88 -8.74
CA ILE A 256 -8.75 0.50 -8.98
C ILE A 256 -8.14 1.43 -7.93
N LEU A 257 -8.27 1.07 -6.64
CA LEU A 257 -7.71 1.84 -5.53
C LEU A 257 -6.18 1.94 -5.63
N ALA A 258 -5.52 0.83 -5.91
CA ALA A 258 -4.06 0.78 -6.02
C ALA A 258 -3.51 1.56 -7.21
N LEU A 259 -4.05 1.36 -8.42
CA LEU A 259 -3.54 2.02 -9.62
C LEU A 259 -3.92 3.49 -9.66
N GLY A 260 -5.17 3.85 -9.32
CA GLY A 260 -5.58 5.25 -9.31
C GLY A 260 -4.71 6.10 -8.37
N SER A 261 -4.29 5.51 -7.25
CA SER A 261 -3.53 6.22 -6.21
C SER A 261 -2.02 6.02 -6.32
N GLY A 262 -1.55 4.89 -6.88
CA GLY A 262 -0.14 4.50 -6.84
C GLY A 262 0.71 4.97 -8.02
N LEU A 263 0.09 5.47 -9.10
CA LEU A 263 0.83 6.03 -10.22
C LEU A 263 1.57 7.31 -9.77
N VAL A 264 2.74 7.62 -10.31
CA VAL A 264 3.41 8.92 -10.09
C VAL A 264 3.42 9.63 -11.44
N LYS A 265 3.19 10.96 -11.45
CA LYS A 265 3.37 11.75 -12.68
C LYS A 265 4.81 11.57 -13.12
N SER A 266 5.03 11.06 -14.34
CA SER A 266 6.36 11.13 -14.97
C SER A 266 6.77 12.60 -15.06
N HIS A 267 8.05 12.89 -14.80
CA HIS A 267 8.60 14.25 -14.89
C HIS A 267 8.16 14.95 -16.19
N PRO A 268 7.72 16.22 -16.14
CA PRO A 268 7.21 16.95 -17.30
C PRO A 268 8.30 17.51 -18.23
N GLU A 269 9.52 16.95 -18.27
CA GLU A 269 10.60 17.49 -19.12
C GLU A 269 10.70 16.83 -20.51
N ASP A 270 9.84 15.88 -20.87
CA ASP A 270 9.86 15.23 -22.20
C ASP A 270 8.62 15.46 -23.07
N ASP A 271 7.72 16.39 -22.71
CA ASP A 271 6.61 16.79 -23.60
C ASP A 271 7.07 17.86 -24.61
N GLY A 272 8.10 17.51 -25.37
CA GLY A 272 8.35 18.04 -26.71
C GLY A 272 7.45 17.35 -27.73
N CYS A 273 6.13 17.35 -27.52
CA CYS A 273 5.17 16.95 -28.55
C CYS A 273 3.93 17.83 -28.43
N SER A 274 4.06 19.04 -28.97
CA SER A 274 2.95 19.93 -29.26
C SER A 274 1.95 19.23 -30.19
N ASP A 275 0.67 19.41 -29.87
CA ASP A 275 -0.45 19.50 -30.80
C ASP A 275 -0.53 18.47 -31.93
N ALA A 276 -1.31 17.41 -31.69
CA ALA A 276 -2.23 16.89 -32.69
C ALA A 276 -3.24 15.98 -32.01
N TYR A 277 -4.43 16.49 -31.72
CA TYR A 277 -5.73 15.86 -32.00
C TYR A 277 -6.82 16.89 -31.68
N ALA A 278 -7.20 17.64 -32.72
CA ALA A 278 -8.54 18.23 -32.85
C ALA A 278 -9.52 17.16 -33.32
#